data_AF-A0A3M0W1M1-F1
#
_entry.id   AF-A0A3M0W1M1-F1
#
_cell.length_a   1.000
_cell.length_b   1.000
_cell.length_c   1.000
_cell.angle_alpha   90.00
_cell.angle_beta   90.00
_cell.angle_gamma   90.00
#
_symmetry.space_group_name_H-M   'P 1'
#
loop_
_entity.id
_entity.type
_entity.pdbx_description
1 polymer ?
#
loop_
_entity_poly.entity_id
_entity_poly.type
_entity_poly.pdbx_seq_one_letter_code
_entity_poly.pdbx_strand_id
1 'polypeptide(L)'
;MYKNKVKDWSLSKYLKAEQAQQIVNEALNSGEPDGDSSISGGQNETLRRARKSLKRKWAREKAQIQASTGAQASPLRPELCEEPESYTRESLVSPIAAGLQNHSISGSTWSARTESSQSATSMPRLSHAAEQFLINLRRWTNDAFMSGQWDSKSSSRHHNGRRASRAWASDLTAGVSLYSKGRIDLAWKYWHLAGARFNNPDLFKTWYYETPIRLLFEIGRLVHDGHHPLAEKLLEFTKKWAEKFLDQDDSRRALYSVFGQLHPSELRGLYNRAAKSLYSGVASRVDKKNPLLYEIRLNRALDLLWYDADADLSEWVPSIEEVDESCGPNNPYSVYFLLLEAYRLVAQELYDQAEDVGQQVIKRLETIKDENPTVDPWRVGLAYRRLGRMQQSKQRYNDARISFNKALRCVRSGENRNSDSVQMQICQYQEQISKELNDFEDAVLWRRELEELERKVATQEERDRMRLDREYRASHGDGDGGAPTFVLSHSVNGA
;
A
#
# COMPACT_ATOMS: atom_id res chain seq x y z
N MET A 1 26.56 24.01 -48.54
CA MET A 1 25.84 25.23 -48.99
C MET A 1 24.78 25.79 -48.02
N TYR A 2 24.33 25.07 -46.97
CA TYR A 2 23.27 25.60 -46.07
C TYR A 2 23.74 26.49 -44.91
N LYS A 3 25.02 26.46 -44.52
CA LYS A 3 25.52 27.27 -43.38
C LYS A 3 25.57 28.78 -43.65
N ASN A 4 25.78 29.20 -44.90
CA ASN A 4 25.87 30.63 -45.24
C ASN A 4 24.48 31.26 -45.36
N LYS A 5 23.49 30.53 -45.91
CA LYS A 5 22.10 31.01 -45.99
C LYS A 5 21.43 31.21 -44.63
N VAL A 6 21.80 30.45 -43.60
CA VAL A 6 21.29 30.64 -42.22
C VAL A 6 21.77 31.95 -41.60
N LYS A 7 22.98 32.41 -41.97
CA LYS A 7 23.55 33.69 -41.52
C LYS A 7 22.89 34.87 -42.23
N ASP A 8 22.63 34.73 -43.54
CA ASP A 8 21.94 35.74 -44.35
C ASP A 8 20.45 35.88 -43.97
N TRP A 9 19.83 34.84 -43.40
CA TRP A 9 18.44 34.86 -42.94
C TRP A 9 18.25 35.28 -41.49
N SER A 10 19.31 35.69 -40.78
CA SER A 10 19.25 36.08 -39.35
C SER A 10 18.58 35.05 -38.42
N LEU A 11 18.54 33.78 -38.82
CA LEU A 11 17.89 32.71 -38.06
C LEU A 11 18.87 32.15 -37.03
N SER A 12 18.87 32.70 -35.81
CA SER A 12 19.56 32.08 -34.69
C SER A 12 18.81 30.82 -34.25
N LYS A 13 19.50 29.67 -34.18
CA LYS A 13 18.91 28.40 -33.71
C LYS A 13 18.41 28.48 -32.26
N TYR A 14 18.92 29.46 -31.50
CA TYR A 14 18.58 29.68 -30.10
C TYR A 14 18.42 31.17 -29.83
N LEU A 15 17.39 31.51 -29.07
CA LEU A 15 17.17 32.87 -28.58
C LEU A 15 18.25 33.22 -27.56
N LYS A 16 18.94 34.35 -27.76
CA LYS A 16 19.95 34.83 -26.79
C LYS A 16 19.26 35.19 -25.46
N ALA A 17 19.95 34.99 -24.34
CA ALA A 17 19.36 35.16 -23.01
C ALA A 17 18.82 36.58 -22.77
N GLU A 18 19.52 37.61 -23.24
CA GLU A 18 19.10 39.01 -23.15
C GLU A 18 17.82 39.28 -23.95
N GLN A 19 17.72 38.72 -25.16
CA GLN A 19 16.52 38.79 -25.98
C GLN A 19 15.34 38.03 -25.35
N ALA A 20 15.61 36.90 -24.69
CA ALA A 20 14.59 36.13 -23.98
C ALA A 20 14.05 36.90 -22.75
N GLN A 21 14.94 37.60 -22.05
CA GLN A 21 14.59 38.44 -20.90
C GLN A 21 13.73 39.63 -21.34
N GLN A 22 14.10 40.28 -22.45
CA GLN A 22 13.37 41.43 -23.00
C GLN A 22 11.94 41.05 -23.42
N ILE A 23 11.76 39.91 -24.11
CA ILE A 23 10.44 39.40 -24.51
C ILE A 23 9.56 39.05 -23.29
N VAL A 24 10.14 38.47 -22.24
CA VAL A 24 9.38 38.15 -21.02
C VAL A 24 9.00 39.43 -20.27
N ASN A 25 9.88 40.42 -20.22
CA ASN A 25 9.61 41.70 -19.56
C ASN A 25 8.58 42.55 -20.31
N GLU A 26 8.62 42.58 -21.65
CA GLU A 26 7.61 43.25 -22.48
C GLU A 26 6.23 42.64 -22.30
N ALA A 27 6.14 41.30 -22.20
CA ALA A 27 4.87 40.60 -21.94
C ALA A 27 4.35 40.79 -20.50
N LEU A 28 5.21 41.11 -19.55
CA LEU A 28 4.82 41.45 -18.17
C LEU A 28 4.35 42.91 -18.06
N ASN A 29 4.90 43.80 -18.88
CA ASN A 29 4.55 45.22 -18.91
C ASN A 29 3.34 45.53 -19.80
N SER A 30 2.93 44.63 -20.69
CA SER A 30 1.77 44.82 -21.58
C SER A 30 0.42 44.63 -20.89
N GLY A 31 0.39 44.19 -19.62
CA GLY A 31 -0.76 44.38 -18.72
C GLY A 31 -2.12 43.85 -19.20
N GLU A 32 -2.18 42.75 -19.96
CA GLU A 32 -3.45 42.11 -20.30
C GLU A 32 -3.79 41.00 -19.30
N PRO A 33 -4.90 41.14 -18.54
CA PRO A 33 -5.43 40.08 -17.69
C PRO A 33 -6.20 39.06 -18.54
N ASP A 34 -6.15 37.81 -18.10
CA ASP A 34 -6.87 36.65 -18.64
C ASP A 34 -8.22 37.00 -19.31
N GLY A 35 -8.24 37.00 -20.64
CA GLY A 35 -9.44 37.24 -21.44
C GLY A 35 -9.23 36.80 -22.88
N ASP A 36 -10.00 35.80 -23.30
CA ASP A 36 -10.09 35.28 -24.67
C ASP A 36 -10.12 36.41 -25.71
N SER A 37 -9.00 36.63 -26.37
CA SER A 37 -8.95 37.32 -27.64
C SER A 37 -7.82 36.76 -28.51
N SER A 38 -8.12 36.64 -29.80
CA SER A 38 -7.36 35.94 -30.82
C SER A 38 -5.97 36.55 -31.07
N ILE A 39 -4.98 36.17 -30.26
CA ILE A 39 -3.58 36.49 -30.49
C ILE A 39 -2.95 35.40 -31.37
N SER A 40 -2.35 35.82 -32.47
CA SER A 40 -1.61 34.99 -33.44
C SER A 40 -0.74 33.93 -32.74
N GLY A 41 -0.94 32.65 -33.09
CA GLY A 41 -0.24 31.50 -32.51
C GLY A 41 1.30 31.57 -32.55
N GLY A 42 1.88 32.52 -33.30
CA GLY A 42 3.32 32.80 -33.29
C GLY A 42 3.84 33.52 -32.03
N GLN A 43 3.05 34.39 -31.39
CA GLN A 43 3.52 35.16 -30.23
C GLN A 43 3.58 34.29 -28.95
N ASN A 44 2.58 33.43 -28.75
CA ASN A 44 2.54 32.53 -27.59
C ASN A 44 3.66 31.45 -27.64
N GLU A 45 3.98 30.95 -28.84
CA GLU A 45 5.09 30.03 -29.06
C GLU A 45 6.46 30.71 -28.82
N THR A 46 6.59 31.99 -29.16
CA THR A 46 7.81 32.79 -28.94
C THR A 46 8.05 33.05 -27.45
N LEU A 47 6.99 33.40 -26.71
CA LEU A 47 7.03 33.56 -25.26
C LEU A 47 7.38 32.25 -24.53
N ARG A 48 6.79 31.13 -24.97
CA ARG A 48 7.09 29.80 -24.44
C ARG A 48 8.55 29.41 -24.66
N ARG A 49 9.13 29.74 -25.82
CA ARG A 49 10.56 29.53 -26.13
C ARG A 49 11.47 30.43 -25.30
N ALA A 50 11.10 31.69 -25.09
CA ALA A 50 11.84 32.62 -24.23
C ALA A 50 11.90 32.12 -22.77
N ARG A 51 10.76 31.71 -22.19
CA ARG A 51 10.69 31.12 -20.84
C ARG A 51 11.53 29.85 -20.70
N LYS A 52 11.48 28.94 -21.69
CA LYS A 52 12.33 27.72 -21.71
C LYS A 52 13.83 28.06 -21.79
N SER A 53 14.21 29.11 -22.51
CA SER A 53 15.61 29.56 -22.61
C SER A 53 16.14 30.09 -21.27
N LEU A 54 15.37 30.95 -20.59
CA LEU A 54 15.73 31.47 -19.26
C LEU A 54 15.81 30.37 -18.20
N LYS A 55 14.88 29.40 -18.20
CA LYS A 55 14.93 28.24 -17.29
C LYS A 55 16.23 27.44 -17.45
N ARG A 56 16.71 27.26 -18.68
CA ARG A 56 17.98 26.59 -18.97
C ARG A 56 19.20 27.39 -18.50
N LYS A 57 19.15 28.72 -18.59
CA LYS A 57 20.21 29.60 -18.08
C LYS A 57 20.31 29.51 -16.56
N TRP A 58 19.19 29.63 -15.84
CA TRP A 58 19.16 29.53 -14.37
C TRP A 58 19.60 28.15 -13.87
N ALA A 59 19.26 27.07 -14.57
CA ALA A 59 19.74 25.73 -14.24
C ALA A 59 21.27 25.62 -14.34
N ARG A 60 21.89 26.29 -15.33
CA ARG A 60 23.35 26.33 -15.49
C ARG A 60 24.03 27.18 -14.42
N GLU A 61 23.47 28.35 -14.12
CA GLU A 61 23.99 29.23 -13.05
C GLU A 61 23.90 28.53 -11.68
N LYS A 62 22.80 27.82 -11.40
CA LYS A 62 22.63 27.04 -10.16
C LYS A 62 23.64 25.90 -10.04
N ALA A 63 23.90 25.18 -11.15
CA ALA A 63 24.92 24.15 -11.19
C ALA A 63 26.34 24.71 -11.01
N GLN A 64 26.60 25.91 -11.54
CA GLN A 64 27.90 26.56 -11.41
C GLN A 64 28.15 27.10 -9.99
N ILE A 65 27.11 27.61 -9.32
CA ILE A 65 27.20 28.02 -7.91
C ILE A 65 27.46 26.81 -7.02
N GLN A 66 26.76 25.68 -7.22
CA GLN A 66 26.98 24.45 -6.45
C GLN A 66 28.38 23.84 -6.65
N ALA A 67 28.99 24.03 -7.82
CA ALA A 67 30.38 23.65 -8.06
C ALA A 67 31.41 24.58 -7.39
N SER A 68 30.99 25.79 -6.96
CA SER A 68 31.90 26.82 -6.43
C SER A 68 31.95 26.90 -4.91
N THR A 69 30.94 26.38 -4.20
CA THR A 69 30.84 26.48 -2.72
C THR A 69 31.42 25.30 -1.94
N GLY A 70 32.07 24.35 -2.62
CA GLY A 70 32.69 23.18 -1.99
C GLY A 70 34.07 23.45 -1.35
N ALA A 71 34.20 24.46 -0.48
CA ALA A 71 35.34 24.60 0.43
C ALA A 71 35.10 25.68 1.50
N GLN A 72 34.70 25.30 2.72
CA GLN A 72 35.20 25.76 4.04
C GLN A 72 34.23 25.42 5.20
N ALA A 73 34.79 25.30 6.41
CA ALA A 73 34.41 24.35 7.45
C ALA A 73 33.67 24.93 8.69
N SER A 74 32.79 24.08 9.28
CA SER A 74 32.44 23.77 10.70
C SER A 74 32.04 24.89 11.72
N PRO A 75 31.22 24.62 12.80
CA PRO A 75 31.56 23.63 13.85
C PRO A 75 30.44 22.80 14.53
N LEU A 76 30.82 21.55 14.86
CA LEU A 76 30.55 20.71 16.06
C LEU A 76 29.09 20.43 16.51
N ARG A 77 28.63 19.19 16.27
CA ARG A 77 27.81 18.35 17.18
C ARG A 77 27.82 16.87 16.73
N PRO A 78 27.50 15.89 17.60
CA PRO A 78 28.27 14.67 17.83
C PRO A 78 28.00 13.53 16.83
N GLU A 79 29.01 12.68 16.70
CA GLU A 79 29.07 11.42 15.95
C GLU A 79 27.76 10.62 15.97
N LEU A 80 27.17 10.48 14.79
CA LEU A 80 26.27 9.38 14.42
C LEU A 80 26.74 8.87 13.05
N CYS A 81 26.79 7.55 12.93
CA CYS A 81 27.31 6.75 11.81
C CYS A 81 27.12 7.38 10.42
N GLU A 82 28.15 7.28 9.59
CA GLU A 82 28.08 7.59 8.15
C GLU A 82 26.96 6.76 7.50
N GLU A 83 25.90 7.44 7.04
CA GLU A 83 24.85 6.84 6.21
C GLU A 83 25.36 6.68 4.77
N PRO A 84 25.08 5.56 4.07
CA PRO A 84 25.58 5.30 2.72
C PRO A 84 25.18 6.37 1.69
N GLU A 85 26.04 6.66 0.71
CA GLU A 85 25.77 7.60 -0.40
C GLU A 85 24.50 7.24 -1.23
N SER A 86 24.01 6.00 -1.11
CA SER A 86 22.77 5.50 -1.73
C SER A 86 21.49 6.16 -1.19
N TYR A 87 21.57 6.96 -0.11
CA TYR A 87 20.43 7.63 0.50
C TYR A 87 20.02 8.96 -0.17
N THR A 88 20.81 9.51 -1.10
CA THR A 88 20.56 10.84 -1.66
C THR A 88 19.73 10.87 -2.95
N ARG A 89 19.38 9.70 -3.53
CA ARG A 89 18.57 9.66 -4.76
C ARG A 89 17.07 9.90 -4.50
N GLU A 90 16.58 11.05 -4.93
CA GLU A 90 15.15 11.39 -4.92
C GLU A 90 14.38 10.74 -6.09
N SER A 91 15.06 10.52 -7.22
CA SER A 91 14.47 9.86 -8.40
C SER A 91 14.13 8.40 -8.13
N LEU A 92 12.97 7.94 -8.60
CA LEU A 92 12.52 6.55 -8.53
C LEU A 92 13.20 5.64 -9.56
N VAL A 93 14.00 6.20 -10.46
CA VAL A 93 14.66 5.47 -11.54
C VAL A 93 16.14 5.86 -11.63
N SER A 94 16.99 4.86 -11.82
CA SER A 94 18.40 5.06 -12.15
C SER A 94 18.59 5.29 -13.66
N PRO A 95 19.48 6.20 -14.10
CA PRO A 95 19.80 6.35 -15.52
C PRO A 95 20.34 5.02 -16.07
N ILE A 96 19.74 4.53 -17.15
CA ILE A 96 20.11 3.27 -17.81
C ILE A 96 21.59 3.32 -18.21
N ALA A 97 22.43 2.50 -17.60
CA ALA A 97 23.71 2.11 -18.17
C ALA A 97 23.42 0.94 -19.12
N ALA A 98 23.48 1.21 -20.42
CA ALA A 98 23.49 0.16 -21.43
C ALA A 98 24.76 -0.68 -21.23
N GLY A 99 24.59 -1.95 -20.85
CA GLY A 99 25.69 -2.91 -20.72
C GLY A 99 25.15 -4.34 -20.76
N LEU A 100 25.17 -4.93 -21.95
CA LEU A 100 25.00 -6.37 -22.17
C LEU A 100 25.96 -7.16 -21.30
N GLN A 101 25.51 -8.26 -20.69
CA GLN A 101 26.17 -9.57 -20.83
C GLN A 101 25.12 -10.70 -20.76
N ASN A 102 24.99 -11.41 -21.88
CA ASN A 102 24.29 -12.69 -21.98
C ASN A 102 25.11 -13.75 -21.22
N HIS A 103 24.53 -14.34 -20.18
CA HIS A 103 25.02 -15.62 -19.65
C HIS A 103 23.89 -16.64 -19.60
N SER A 104 24.23 -17.83 -20.09
CA SER A 104 23.35 -18.93 -20.41
C SER A 104 22.62 -19.50 -19.20
N ILE A 105 21.36 -19.86 -19.46
CA ILE A 105 20.42 -20.49 -18.54
C ILE A 105 20.83 -21.95 -18.24
N SER A 106 20.93 -22.26 -16.96
CA SER A 106 20.67 -23.58 -16.34
C SER A 106 20.08 -23.26 -14.97
N GLY A 107 18.96 -23.77 -14.48
CA GLY A 107 18.01 -24.76 -14.94
C GLY A 107 17.15 -25.05 -13.70
N SER A 108 15.96 -24.50 -13.62
CA SER A 108 14.91 -24.92 -12.67
C SER A 108 13.58 -24.68 -13.34
N THR A 109 13.13 -25.70 -14.05
CA THR A 109 11.81 -25.83 -14.66
C THR A 109 10.70 -25.57 -13.65
N TRP A 110 10.01 -24.44 -13.78
CA TRP A 110 8.65 -24.29 -13.29
C TRP A 110 7.73 -24.49 -14.48
N SER A 111 6.97 -25.58 -14.45
CA SER A 111 5.99 -25.92 -15.47
C SER A 111 4.98 -24.79 -15.61
N ALA A 112 5.07 -24.07 -16.72
CA ALA A 112 4.02 -23.18 -17.17
C ALA A 112 2.76 -24.01 -17.41
N ARG A 113 1.78 -23.91 -16.51
CA ARG A 113 0.41 -24.28 -16.81
C ARG A 113 -0.16 -23.16 -17.67
N THR A 114 -0.11 -23.34 -18.97
CA THR A 114 -0.78 -22.47 -19.94
C THR A 114 -2.29 -22.66 -19.78
N GLU A 115 -2.92 -21.85 -18.93
CA GLU A 115 -4.37 -21.70 -18.98
C GLU A 115 -4.71 -20.75 -20.14
N SER A 116 -5.24 -21.36 -21.20
CA SER A 116 -5.78 -20.70 -22.37
C SER A 116 -6.86 -19.69 -21.96
N SER A 117 -6.82 -18.53 -22.63
CA SER A 117 -7.87 -17.52 -22.73
C SER A 117 -9.27 -18.05 -22.39
N GLN A 118 -9.77 -17.73 -21.19
CA GLN A 118 -11.12 -18.12 -20.76
C GLN A 118 -12.15 -17.19 -21.41
N SER A 119 -12.80 -17.70 -22.45
CA SER A 119 -14.16 -17.33 -22.80
C SER A 119 -15.07 -17.37 -21.57
N ALA A 120 -15.91 -16.33 -21.38
CA ALA A 120 -16.92 -16.15 -20.34
C ALA A 120 -17.36 -17.43 -19.60
N THR A 121 -16.57 -17.84 -18.59
CA THR A 121 -16.90 -18.94 -17.70
C THR A 121 -18.02 -18.45 -16.79
N SER A 122 -19.20 -19.08 -16.87
CA SER A 122 -20.30 -18.81 -15.95
C SER A 122 -19.76 -18.95 -14.52
N MET A 123 -19.77 -17.86 -13.76
CA MET A 123 -19.26 -17.85 -12.40
C MET A 123 -19.91 -18.99 -11.60
N PRO A 124 -19.14 -19.80 -10.85
CA PRO A 124 -19.69 -20.94 -10.13
C PRO A 124 -20.87 -20.52 -9.27
N ARG A 125 -21.92 -21.34 -9.27
CA ARG A 125 -23.12 -21.10 -8.46
C ARG A 125 -22.70 -21.05 -6.99
N LEU A 126 -23.11 -19.99 -6.29
CA LEU A 126 -22.83 -19.86 -4.85
C LEU A 126 -23.65 -20.89 -4.08
N SER A 127 -23.13 -21.33 -2.95
CA SER A 127 -23.94 -21.98 -1.94
C SER A 127 -25.04 -21.05 -1.43
N HIS A 128 -26.12 -21.64 -0.91
CA HIS A 128 -27.20 -20.88 -0.29
C HIS A 128 -26.69 -19.97 0.84
N ALA A 129 -25.73 -20.44 1.65
CA ALA A 129 -25.11 -19.65 2.70
C ALA A 129 -24.36 -18.41 2.15
N ALA A 130 -23.62 -18.58 1.05
CA ALA A 130 -22.92 -17.49 0.40
C ALA A 130 -23.90 -16.46 -0.23
N GLU A 131 -25.02 -16.89 -0.79
CA GLU A 131 -26.09 -15.99 -1.25
C GLU A 131 -26.72 -15.24 -0.07
N GLN A 132 -27.05 -15.94 1.01
CA GLN A 132 -27.61 -15.34 2.23
C GLN A 132 -26.65 -14.32 2.86
N PHE A 133 -25.35 -14.59 2.82
CA PHE A 133 -24.33 -13.63 3.26
C PHE A 133 -24.41 -12.32 2.48
N LEU A 134 -24.52 -12.38 1.14
CA LEU A 134 -24.61 -11.19 0.30
C LEU A 134 -25.90 -10.39 0.56
N ILE A 135 -27.01 -11.08 0.79
CA ILE A 135 -28.30 -10.46 1.15
C ILE A 135 -28.19 -9.76 2.51
N ASN A 136 -27.66 -10.45 3.53
CA ASN A 136 -27.48 -9.90 4.86
C ASN A 136 -26.48 -8.74 4.86
N LEU A 137 -25.43 -8.80 4.03
CA LEU A 137 -24.49 -7.71 3.84
C LEU A 137 -25.20 -6.47 3.29
N ARG A 138 -26.09 -6.62 2.31
CA ARG A 138 -26.90 -5.50 1.80
C ARG A 138 -27.81 -4.89 2.86
N ARG A 139 -28.52 -5.73 3.62
CA ARG A 139 -29.35 -5.27 4.75
C ARG A 139 -28.51 -4.50 5.76
N TRP A 140 -27.36 -5.05 6.15
CA TRP A 140 -26.43 -4.40 7.05
C TRP A 140 -25.92 -3.05 6.51
N THR A 141 -25.54 -2.96 5.23
CA THR A 141 -25.12 -1.67 4.64
C THR A 141 -26.25 -0.63 4.68
N ASN A 142 -27.50 -1.08 4.53
CA ASN A 142 -28.66 -0.22 4.60
C ASN A 142 -28.88 0.30 6.02
N ASP A 143 -28.85 -0.58 7.01
CA ASP A 143 -29.08 -0.21 8.41
C ASP A 143 -27.95 0.69 8.94
N ALA A 144 -26.70 0.44 8.53
CA ALA A 144 -25.55 1.27 8.86
C ALA A 144 -25.71 2.71 8.36
N PHE A 145 -26.24 2.85 7.14
CA PHE A 145 -26.53 4.15 6.53
C PHE A 145 -27.72 4.84 7.20
N MET A 146 -28.85 4.14 7.38
CA MET A 146 -30.06 4.71 8.01
C MET A 146 -29.82 5.15 9.45
N SER A 147 -28.85 4.53 10.14
CA SER A 147 -28.43 4.91 11.50
C SER A 147 -27.35 6.00 11.56
N GLY A 148 -26.98 6.60 10.41
CA GLY A 148 -26.02 7.71 10.30
C GLY A 148 -24.59 7.34 10.67
N GLN A 149 -24.25 6.05 10.72
CA GLN A 149 -22.96 5.57 11.26
C GLN A 149 -21.79 5.79 10.29
N TRP A 150 -22.08 6.06 9.02
CA TRP A 150 -21.10 6.28 7.95
C TRP A 150 -20.96 7.75 7.52
N ASP A 151 -21.79 8.64 8.07
CA ASP A 151 -21.75 10.07 7.75
C ASP A 151 -20.69 10.84 8.54
N SER A 152 -20.20 10.28 9.66
CA SER A 152 -19.10 10.86 10.44
C SER A 152 -17.83 10.02 10.30
N LYS A 153 -16.83 10.56 9.59
CA LYS A 153 -15.44 10.03 9.54
C LYS A 153 -14.73 9.99 10.91
N SER A 154 -15.44 10.25 12.00
CA SER A 154 -14.90 10.75 13.26
C SER A 154 -15.66 10.27 14.49
N SER A 155 -16.58 9.31 14.37
CA SER A 155 -17.09 8.67 15.59
C SER A 155 -15.96 7.85 16.25
N SER A 156 -15.82 7.99 17.57
CA SER A 156 -14.89 7.17 18.36
C SER A 156 -15.14 5.67 18.14
N ARG A 157 -16.40 5.29 17.93
CA ARG A 157 -16.81 3.91 17.60
C ARG A 157 -16.23 3.41 16.28
N HIS A 158 -16.21 4.22 15.23
CA HIS A 158 -15.58 3.84 13.96
C HIS A 158 -14.08 3.59 14.13
N HIS A 159 -13.39 4.47 14.87
CA HIS A 159 -11.97 4.33 15.16
C HIS A 159 -11.68 3.08 16.01
N ASN A 160 -12.52 2.80 17.01
CA ASN A 160 -12.41 1.61 17.83
C ASN A 160 -12.61 0.33 17.01
N GLY A 161 -13.63 0.29 16.15
CA GLY A 161 -13.88 -0.83 15.23
C GLY A 161 -12.70 -1.06 14.28
N ARG A 162 -12.17 0.01 13.69
CA ARG A 162 -10.97 -0.02 12.85
C ARG A 162 -9.75 -0.55 13.60
N ARG A 163 -9.53 -0.10 14.83
CA ARG A 163 -8.42 -0.55 15.67
C ARG A 163 -8.56 -2.03 16.04
N ALA A 164 -9.76 -2.46 16.43
CA ALA A 164 -10.05 -3.84 16.79
C ALA A 164 -9.87 -4.78 15.58
N SER A 165 -10.43 -4.42 14.43
CA SER A 165 -10.30 -5.17 13.17
C SER A 165 -8.83 -5.31 12.74
N ARG A 166 -8.05 -4.22 12.81
CA ARG A 166 -6.62 -4.24 12.48
C ARG A 166 -5.78 -5.06 13.46
N ALA A 167 -6.04 -4.94 14.75
CA ALA A 167 -5.33 -5.73 15.76
C ALA A 167 -5.59 -7.22 15.55
N TRP A 168 -6.84 -7.60 15.30
CA TRP A 168 -7.20 -8.99 14.96
C TRP A 168 -6.47 -9.49 13.70
N ALA A 169 -6.57 -8.76 12.59
CA ALA A 169 -5.91 -9.13 11.33
C ALA A 169 -4.37 -9.19 11.49
N SER A 170 -3.80 -8.28 12.28
CA SER A 170 -2.37 -8.25 12.62
C SER A 170 -1.94 -9.52 13.36
N ASP A 171 -2.61 -9.85 14.46
CA ASP A 171 -2.31 -11.03 15.27
C ASP A 171 -2.43 -12.31 14.42
N LEU A 172 -3.45 -12.39 13.56
CA LEU A 172 -3.62 -13.52 12.64
C LEU A 172 -2.49 -13.61 11.61
N THR A 173 -2.11 -12.48 11.01
CA THR A 173 -1.02 -12.41 10.02
C THR A 173 0.34 -12.77 10.63
N ALA A 174 0.59 -12.32 11.86
CA ALA A 174 1.79 -12.68 12.60
C ALA A 174 1.87 -14.18 12.82
N GLY A 175 0.76 -14.82 13.23
CA GLY A 175 0.71 -16.27 13.41
C GLY A 175 1.02 -17.05 12.13
N VAL A 176 0.43 -16.66 10.98
CA VAL A 176 0.73 -17.30 9.68
C VAL A 176 2.20 -17.14 9.29
N SER A 177 2.75 -15.93 9.43
CA SER A 177 4.15 -15.63 9.11
C SER A 177 5.14 -16.43 9.98
N LEU A 178 4.83 -16.60 11.27
CA LEU A 178 5.65 -17.38 12.18
C LEU A 178 5.56 -18.87 11.91
N TYR A 179 4.36 -19.36 11.56
CA TYR A 179 4.16 -20.74 11.19
C TYR A 179 4.97 -21.12 9.95
N SER A 180 4.93 -20.30 8.89
CA SER A 180 5.70 -20.54 7.67
C SER A 180 7.22 -20.50 7.88
N LYS A 181 7.68 -19.80 8.92
CA LYS A 181 9.09 -19.78 9.37
C LYS A 181 9.46 -20.92 10.33
N GLY A 182 8.56 -21.87 10.58
CA GLY A 182 8.78 -23.01 11.48
C GLY A 182 8.75 -22.65 12.98
N ARG A 183 8.28 -21.46 13.36
CA ARG A 183 8.14 -21.01 14.76
C ARG A 183 6.75 -21.37 15.30
N ILE A 184 6.46 -22.67 15.38
CA ILE A 184 5.11 -23.21 15.61
C ILE A 184 4.53 -22.75 16.96
N ASP A 185 5.27 -22.84 18.06
CA ASP A 185 4.75 -22.49 19.40
C ASP A 185 4.30 -21.03 19.48
N LEU A 186 5.08 -20.12 18.90
CA LEU A 186 4.78 -18.70 18.89
C LEU A 186 3.61 -18.39 17.94
N ALA A 187 3.56 -19.05 16.77
CA ALA A 187 2.43 -18.95 15.86
C ALA A 187 1.10 -19.28 16.56
N TRP A 188 1.06 -20.36 17.35
CA TRP A 188 -0.10 -20.71 18.15
C TRP A 188 -0.46 -19.61 19.15
N LYS A 189 0.50 -19.01 19.85
CA LYS A 189 0.22 -17.91 20.80
C LYS A 189 -0.47 -16.72 20.11
N TYR A 190 0.01 -16.33 18.92
CA TYR A 190 -0.62 -15.26 18.14
C TYR A 190 -2.01 -15.63 17.62
N TRP A 191 -2.23 -16.89 17.22
CA TRP A 191 -3.57 -17.35 16.85
C TRP A 191 -4.53 -17.39 18.05
N HIS A 192 -4.06 -17.75 19.24
CA HIS A 192 -4.86 -17.64 20.47
C HIS A 192 -5.19 -16.19 20.80
N LEU A 193 -4.25 -15.26 20.62
CA LEU A 193 -4.51 -13.82 20.74
C LEU A 193 -5.57 -13.36 19.75
N ALA A 194 -5.46 -13.75 18.47
CA ALA A 194 -6.45 -13.44 17.45
C ALA A 194 -7.84 -13.99 17.84
N GLY A 195 -7.92 -15.21 18.37
CA GLY A 195 -9.15 -15.76 18.95
C GLY A 195 -9.66 -14.92 20.12
N ALA A 196 -8.80 -14.54 21.06
CA ALA A 196 -9.16 -13.70 22.20
C ALA A 196 -9.68 -12.30 21.78
N ARG A 197 -9.28 -11.78 20.60
CA ARG A 197 -9.82 -10.51 20.07
C ARG A 197 -11.32 -10.53 19.80
N PHE A 198 -11.94 -11.70 19.63
CA PHE A 198 -13.39 -11.76 19.51
C PHE A 198 -14.09 -11.35 20.81
N ASN A 199 -13.42 -11.45 21.96
CA ASN A 199 -13.96 -10.92 23.22
C ASN A 199 -14.02 -9.39 23.23
N ASN A 200 -13.37 -8.70 22.29
CA ASN A 200 -13.51 -7.26 22.14
C ASN A 200 -14.84 -6.94 21.42
N PRO A 201 -15.83 -6.34 22.11
CA PRO A 201 -17.11 -6.00 21.49
C PRO A 201 -16.96 -5.00 20.34
N ASP A 202 -15.92 -4.18 20.32
CA ASP A 202 -15.71 -3.21 19.24
C ASP A 202 -15.49 -3.87 17.88
N LEU A 203 -15.04 -5.14 17.85
CA LEU A 203 -14.86 -5.87 16.60
C LEU A 203 -16.22 -6.05 15.87
N PHE A 204 -17.28 -6.42 16.59
CA PHE A 204 -18.57 -6.80 15.98
C PHE A 204 -19.72 -5.83 16.25
N LYS A 205 -19.69 -5.09 17.38
CA LYS A 205 -20.73 -4.13 17.77
C LYS A 205 -20.53 -2.75 17.17
N THR A 206 -19.47 -2.52 16.41
CA THR A 206 -19.29 -1.28 15.65
C THR A 206 -19.86 -1.42 14.25
N TRP A 207 -20.11 -0.29 13.61
CA TRP A 207 -20.52 -0.19 12.21
C TRP A 207 -19.33 0.09 11.29
N TYR A 208 -18.13 -0.37 11.67
CA TYR A 208 -16.95 -0.19 10.83
C TYR A 208 -17.15 -0.98 9.52
N TYR A 209 -17.20 -0.26 8.39
CA TYR A 209 -17.61 -0.79 7.09
C TYR A 209 -16.76 -2.00 6.64
N GLU A 210 -15.50 -2.04 7.06
CA GLU A 210 -14.54 -3.04 6.61
C GLU A 210 -14.67 -4.35 7.38
N THR A 211 -15.18 -4.37 8.61
CA THR A 211 -15.11 -5.56 9.49
C THR A 211 -15.63 -6.83 8.81
N PRO A 212 -16.85 -6.88 8.23
CA PRO A 212 -17.34 -8.13 7.64
C PRO A 212 -16.50 -8.59 6.45
N ILE A 213 -16.03 -7.64 5.65
CA ILE A 213 -15.24 -7.91 4.44
C ILE A 213 -13.81 -8.31 4.81
N ARG A 214 -13.22 -7.70 5.84
CA ARG A 214 -11.90 -8.03 6.37
C ARG A 214 -11.89 -9.40 7.03
N LEU A 215 -12.91 -9.75 7.82
CA LEU A 215 -13.08 -11.11 8.35
C LEU A 215 -13.09 -12.14 7.22
N LEU A 216 -13.93 -11.90 6.20
CA LEU A 216 -14.04 -12.80 5.05
C LEU A 216 -12.72 -12.91 4.28
N PHE A 217 -12.03 -11.79 4.06
CA PHE A 217 -10.72 -11.76 3.39
C PHE A 217 -9.67 -12.54 4.17
N GLU A 218 -9.46 -12.24 5.44
CA GLU A 218 -8.40 -12.82 6.26
C GLU A 218 -8.64 -14.30 6.54
N ILE A 219 -9.89 -14.74 6.73
CA ILE A 219 -10.23 -16.16 6.85
C ILE A 219 -10.02 -16.86 5.49
N GLY A 220 -10.42 -16.24 4.38
CA GLY A 220 -10.12 -16.75 3.04
C GLY A 220 -8.62 -16.85 2.77
N ARG A 221 -7.83 -15.94 3.33
CA ARG A 221 -6.37 -15.95 3.26
C ARG A 221 -5.77 -17.17 3.93
N LEU A 222 -6.28 -17.55 5.12
CA LEU A 222 -5.86 -18.77 5.80
C LEU A 222 -6.10 -20.02 4.94
N VAL A 223 -7.25 -20.09 4.26
CA VAL A 223 -7.55 -21.19 3.34
C VAL A 223 -6.53 -21.23 2.20
N HIS A 224 -6.22 -20.08 1.61
CA HIS A 224 -5.21 -19.95 0.56
C HIS A 224 -3.81 -20.38 1.04
N ASP A 225 -3.44 -20.02 2.26
CA ASP A 225 -2.17 -20.37 2.91
C ASP A 225 -2.16 -21.82 3.45
N GLY A 226 -3.22 -22.62 3.22
CA GLY A 226 -3.31 -24.03 3.60
C GLY A 226 -3.86 -24.30 5.00
N HIS A 227 -4.19 -23.27 5.78
CA HIS A 227 -4.69 -23.36 7.16
C HIS A 227 -6.21 -23.58 7.26
N HIS A 228 -6.75 -24.56 6.52
CA HIS A 228 -8.18 -24.86 6.47
C HIS A 228 -8.83 -25.09 7.85
N PRO A 229 -8.26 -25.89 8.78
CA PRO A 229 -8.90 -26.15 10.08
C PRO A 229 -9.00 -24.90 10.96
N LEU A 230 -8.04 -23.97 10.84
CA LEU A 230 -8.08 -22.69 11.57
C LEU A 230 -9.17 -21.79 10.98
N ALA A 231 -9.30 -21.76 9.65
CA ALA A 231 -10.35 -21.01 8.97
C ALA A 231 -11.74 -21.48 9.41
N GLU A 232 -12.01 -22.79 9.42
CA GLU A 232 -13.27 -23.38 9.87
C GLU A 232 -13.60 -22.99 11.32
N LYS A 233 -12.63 -23.09 12.23
CA LYS A 233 -12.81 -22.66 13.62
C LYS A 233 -13.17 -21.18 13.74
N LEU A 234 -12.53 -20.31 12.95
CA LEU A 234 -12.84 -18.86 12.95
C LEU A 234 -14.22 -18.55 12.38
N LEU A 235 -14.66 -19.28 11.35
CA LEU A 235 -16.03 -19.17 10.81
C LEU A 235 -17.07 -19.56 11.87
N GLU A 236 -16.90 -20.72 12.51
CA GLU A 236 -17.79 -21.19 13.57
C GLU A 236 -17.82 -20.21 14.76
N PHE A 237 -16.66 -19.69 15.13
CA PHE A 237 -16.53 -18.77 16.25
C PHE A 237 -17.20 -17.42 15.97
N THR A 238 -17.10 -16.91 14.74
CA THR A 238 -17.83 -15.70 14.30
C THR A 238 -19.33 -15.88 14.45
N LYS A 239 -19.85 -17.05 14.05
CA LYS A 239 -21.27 -17.40 14.23
C LYS A 239 -21.66 -17.45 15.71
N LYS A 240 -20.96 -18.25 16.52
CA LYS A 240 -21.27 -18.43 17.95
C LYS A 240 -21.24 -17.11 18.71
N TRP A 241 -20.28 -16.25 18.39
CA TRP A 241 -20.17 -14.93 18.99
C TRP A 241 -21.41 -14.09 18.65
N ALA A 242 -21.78 -14.01 17.37
CA ALA A 242 -22.91 -13.22 16.91
C ALA A 242 -24.23 -13.67 17.53
N GLU A 243 -24.49 -14.97 17.55
CA GLU A 243 -25.71 -15.55 18.12
C GLU A 243 -25.83 -15.31 19.63
N LYS A 244 -24.69 -15.21 20.34
CA LYS A 244 -24.63 -15.01 21.79
C LYS A 244 -24.75 -13.55 22.20
N PHE A 245 -24.11 -12.63 21.48
CA PHE A 245 -23.87 -11.26 21.95
C PHE A 245 -24.62 -10.15 21.20
N LEU A 246 -25.34 -10.50 20.12
CA LEU A 246 -26.16 -9.57 19.35
C LEU A 246 -27.65 -9.95 19.44
N ASP A 247 -28.51 -8.94 19.41
CA ASP A 247 -29.96 -9.11 19.49
C ASP A 247 -30.51 -9.80 18.24
N GLN A 248 -31.64 -10.51 18.38
CA GLN A 248 -32.23 -11.28 17.28
C GLN A 248 -32.57 -10.41 16.06
N ASP A 249 -33.00 -9.17 16.29
CA ASP A 249 -33.40 -8.23 15.23
C ASP A 249 -32.22 -7.42 14.66
N ASP A 250 -31.01 -7.58 15.20
CA ASP A 250 -29.82 -6.87 14.74
C ASP A 250 -29.31 -7.45 13.40
N SER A 251 -29.22 -6.62 12.36
CA SER A 251 -28.72 -7.07 11.05
C SER A 251 -27.27 -7.53 11.08
N ARG A 252 -26.46 -7.10 12.06
CA ARG A 252 -25.11 -7.63 12.30
C ARG A 252 -25.17 -9.08 12.75
N ARG A 253 -26.16 -9.46 13.57
CA ARG A 253 -26.37 -10.85 13.97
C ARG A 253 -26.66 -11.70 12.74
N ALA A 254 -27.59 -11.27 11.89
CA ALA A 254 -27.93 -11.98 10.67
C ALA A 254 -26.70 -12.15 9.75
N LEU A 255 -25.89 -11.09 9.58
CA LEU A 255 -24.67 -11.14 8.77
C LEU A 255 -23.61 -12.09 9.35
N TYR A 256 -23.25 -11.93 10.62
CA TYR A 256 -22.15 -12.69 11.24
C TYR A 256 -22.53 -14.15 11.53
N SER A 257 -23.81 -14.46 11.79
CA SER A 257 -24.26 -15.84 12.03
C SER A 257 -24.11 -16.74 10.80
N VAL A 258 -24.14 -16.16 9.59
CA VAL A 258 -23.97 -16.92 8.34
C VAL A 258 -22.53 -17.39 8.14
N PHE A 259 -21.53 -16.76 8.77
CA PHE A 259 -20.12 -17.17 8.61
C PHE A 259 -19.90 -18.66 8.92
N GLY A 260 -20.52 -19.18 9.98
CA GLY A 260 -20.39 -20.58 10.37
C GLY A 260 -21.03 -21.58 9.39
N GLN A 261 -21.68 -21.12 8.33
CA GLN A 261 -22.25 -21.94 7.26
C GLN A 261 -21.48 -21.78 5.94
N LEU A 262 -20.51 -20.86 5.88
CA LEU A 262 -19.71 -20.65 4.68
C LEU A 262 -18.70 -21.80 4.52
N HIS A 263 -18.56 -22.29 3.30
CA HIS A 263 -17.56 -23.30 3.00
C HIS A 263 -16.19 -22.65 2.74
N PRO A 264 -15.08 -23.13 3.33
CA PRO A 264 -13.74 -22.55 3.18
C PRO A 264 -13.31 -22.34 1.72
N SER A 265 -13.60 -23.30 0.84
CA SER A 265 -13.23 -23.21 -0.58
C SER A 265 -13.96 -22.10 -1.37
N GLU A 266 -15.10 -21.61 -0.87
CA GLU A 266 -15.88 -20.56 -1.53
C GLU A 266 -15.46 -19.15 -1.11
N LEU A 267 -14.69 -19.00 -0.02
CA LEU A 267 -14.43 -17.71 0.61
C LEU A 267 -13.76 -16.70 -0.34
N ARG A 268 -12.82 -17.13 -1.19
CA ARG A 268 -12.16 -16.25 -2.16
C ARG A 268 -13.15 -15.72 -3.20
N GLY A 269 -13.98 -16.60 -3.76
CA GLY A 269 -15.01 -16.22 -4.74
C GLY A 269 -16.10 -15.34 -4.12
N LEU A 270 -16.52 -15.66 -2.89
CA LEU A 270 -17.48 -14.88 -2.14
C LEU A 270 -16.94 -13.49 -1.79
N TYR A 271 -15.69 -13.39 -1.34
CA TYR A 271 -15.03 -12.12 -1.03
C TYR A 271 -15.08 -11.14 -2.20
N ASN A 272 -14.81 -11.61 -3.43
CA ASN A 272 -14.90 -10.78 -4.63
C ASN A 272 -16.30 -10.19 -4.85
N ARG A 273 -17.35 -11.01 -4.67
CA ARG A 273 -18.75 -10.56 -4.81
C ARG A 273 -19.18 -9.68 -3.64
N ALA A 274 -18.73 -9.98 -2.44
CA ALA A 274 -19.02 -9.25 -1.22
C ALA A 274 -18.43 -7.84 -1.26
N ALA A 275 -17.19 -7.68 -1.71
CA ALA A 275 -16.55 -6.37 -1.88
C ALA A 275 -17.33 -5.49 -2.88
N LYS A 276 -17.76 -6.05 -4.03
CA LYS A 276 -18.62 -5.34 -4.99
C LYS A 276 -19.98 -4.99 -4.40
N SER A 277 -20.59 -5.92 -3.66
CA SER A 277 -21.88 -5.73 -3.00
C SER A 277 -21.81 -4.62 -1.94
N LEU A 278 -20.75 -4.60 -1.12
CA LEU A 278 -20.46 -3.53 -0.16
C LEU A 278 -20.29 -2.19 -0.88
N TYR A 279 -19.37 -2.12 -1.85
CA TYR A 279 -19.06 -0.88 -2.55
C TYR A 279 -20.30 -0.27 -3.21
N SER A 280 -21.05 -1.06 -3.98
CA SER A 280 -22.28 -0.58 -4.62
C SER A 280 -23.38 -0.27 -3.59
N GLY A 281 -23.40 -0.95 -2.44
CA GLY A 281 -24.32 -0.63 -1.33
C GLY A 281 -24.07 0.75 -0.77
N VAL A 282 -22.80 1.06 -0.51
CA VAL A 282 -22.37 2.38 -0.04
C VAL A 282 -22.58 3.43 -1.13
N ALA A 283 -22.09 3.20 -2.35
CA ALA A 283 -22.14 4.14 -3.47
C ALA A 283 -23.57 4.53 -3.89
N SER A 284 -24.56 3.66 -3.67
CA SER A 284 -25.97 3.97 -3.93
C SER A 284 -26.61 4.90 -2.89
N ARG A 285 -25.94 5.16 -1.75
CA ARG A 285 -26.50 5.85 -0.59
C ARG A 285 -25.72 7.09 -0.17
N VAL A 286 -24.40 7.11 -0.39
CA VAL A 286 -23.54 8.25 -0.06
C VAL A 286 -23.22 9.09 -1.29
N ASP A 287 -22.83 10.35 -1.07
CA ASP A 287 -22.34 11.22 -2.12
C ASP A 287 -21.15 10.58 -2.87
N LYS A 288 -21.10 10.72 -4.20
CA LYS A 288 -20.02 10.15 -5.03
C LYS A 288 -18.64 10.68 -4.65
N LYS A 289 -18.56 11.88 -4.09
CA LYS A 289 -17.34 12.51 -3.60
C LYS A 289 -16.99 12.07 -2.17
N ASN A 290 -17.80 11.22 -1.54
CA ASN A 290 -17.54 10.77 -0.17
C ASN A 290 -16.23 9.95 -0.12
N PRO A 291 -15.22 10.37 0.66
CA PRO A 291 -13.93 9.68 0.70
C PRO A 291 -13.96 8.25 1.25
N LEU A 292 -15.07 7.82 1.86
CA LEU A 292 -15.30 6.42 2.21
C LEU A 292 -15.29 5.50 0.97
N LEU A 293 -15.83 5.97 -0.16
CA LEU A 293 -15.82 5.20 -1.42
C LEU A 293 -14.39 4.92 -1.90
N TYR A 294 -13.52 5.90 -1.74
CA TYR A 294 -12.10 5.81 -2.09
C TYR A 294 -11.32 4.92 -1.11
N GLU A 295 -11.67 4.93 0.18
CA GLU A 295 -11.07 3.99 1.13
C GLU A 295 -11.45 2.54 0.82
N ILE A 296 -12.72 2.28 0.51
CA ILE A 296 -13.21 0.94 0.12
C ILE A 296 -12.48 0.46 -1.15
N ARG A 297 -12.42 1.32 -2.17
CA ARG A 297 -11.71 1.04 -3.43
C ARG A 297 -10.24 0.72 -3.19
N LEU A 298 -9.55 1.55 -2.40
CA LEU A 298 -8.14 1.36 -2.06
C LEU A 298 -7.91 0.02 -1.35
N ASN A 299 -8.68 -0.28 -0.30
CA ASN A 299 -8.54 -1.52 0.45
C ASN A 299 -8.78 -2.74 -0.45
N ARG A 300 -9.76 -2.66 -1.35
CA ARG A 300 -10.07 -3.72 -2.29
C ARG A 300 -8.95 -3.94 -3.33
N ALA A 301 -8.38 -2.87 -3.89
CA ALA A 301 -7.24 -2.97 -4.79
C ALA A 301 -6.04 -3.64 -4.09
N LEU A 302 -5.78 -3.28 -2.84
CA LEU A 302 -4.69 -3.86 -2.04
C LEU A 302 -4.92 -5.34 -1.73
N ASP A 303 -6.15 -5.75 -1.43
CA ASP A 303 -6.50 -7.13 -1.16
C ASP A 303 -6.44 -8.00 -2.44
N LEU A 304 -6.76 -7.43 -3.62
CA LEU A 304 -6.59 -8.11 -4.92
C LEU A 304 -5.12 -8.40 -5.21
N LEU A 305 -4.26 -7.39 -5.06
CA LEU A 305 -2.80 -7.52 -5.23
C LEU A 305 -2.14 -8.49 -4.24
N TRP A 306 -2.82 -8.81 -3.13
CA TRP A 306 -2.34 -9.83 -2.22
C TRP A 306 -2.47 -11.24 -2.83
N TYR A 307 -3.61 -11.52 -3.48
CA TYR A 307 -3.87 -12.83 -4.10
C TYR A 307 -3.15 -13.02 -5.43
N ASP A 308 -3.04 -11.95 -6.21
CA ASP A 308 -2.47 -11.98 -7.55
C ASP A 308 -1.79 -10.65 -7.83
N ALA A 309 -0.48 -10.70 -8.02
CA ALA A 309 0.35 -9.51 -8.26
C ALA A 309 0.00 -8.84 -9.60
N ASP A 310 -0.56 -9.59 -10.55
CA ASP A 310 -0.93 -9.12 -11.88
C ASP A 310 -2.46 -8.90 -12.01
N ALA A 311 -3.17 -8.85 -10.87
CA ALA A 311 -4.62 -8.63 -10.85
C ALA A 311 -5.01 -7.35 -11.60
N ASP A 312 -6.07 -7.43 -12.43
CA ASP A 312 -6.65 -6.24 -13.04
C ASP A 312 -7.30 -5.35 -11.97
N LEU A 313 -6.73 -4.15 -11.80
CA LEU A 313 -7.19 -3.15 -10.85
C LEU A 313 -8.05 -2.05 -11.49
N SER A 314 -8.32 -2.11 -12.80
CA SER A 314 -9.02 -1.05 -13.54
C SER A 314 -10.37 -0.65 -12.94
N GLU A 315 -11.10 -1.60 -12.37
CA GLU A 315 -12.39 -1.36 -11.68
C GLU A 315 -12.22 -0.60 -10.34
N TRP A 316 -11.08 -0.76 -9.67
CA TRP A 316 -10.87 -0.34 -8.28
C TRP A 316 -9.90 0.84 -8.13
N VAL A 317 -9.08 1.10 -9.13
CA VAL A 317 -8.14 2.22 -9.15
C VAL A 317 -8.75 3.32 -10.04
N PRO A 318 -9.35 4.37 -9.45
CA PRO A 318 -9.85 5.52 -10.20
C PRO A 318 -8.70 6.32 -10.82
N SER A 319 -9.03 7.18 -11.78
CA SER A 319 -8.07 8.14 -12.30
C SER A 319 -7.70 9.15 -11.21
N ILE A 320 -6.51 9.75 -11.32
CA ILE A 320 -6.08 10.73 -10.33
C ILE A 320 -6.95 11.99 -10.35
N GLU A 321 -7.49 12.36 -11.51
CA GLU A 321 -8.42 13.47 -11.69
C GLU A 321 -9.72 13.23 -10.90
N GLU A 322 -10.26 12.01 -10.93
CA GLU A 322 -11.45 11.64 -10.16
C GLU A 322 -11.19 11.74 -8.64
N VAL A 323 -10.01 11.27 -8.19
CA VAL A 323 -9.59 11.37 -6.79
C VAL A 323 -9.43 12.83 -6.37
N ASP A 324 -8.79 13.64 -7.19
CA ASP A 324 -8.54 15.06 -6.92
C ASP A 324 -9.85 15.85 -6.89
N GLU A 325 -10.81 15.57 -7.78
CA GLU A 325 -12.12 16.23 -7.79
C GLU A 325 -12.96 15.90 -6.54
N SER A 326 -12.81 14.69 -6.03
CA SER A 326 -13.64 14.18 -4.93
C SER A 326 -13.04 14.43 -3.55
N CYS A 327 -11.74 14.20 -3.41
CA CYS A 327 -11.05 14.29 -2.13
C CYS A 327 -10.15 15.53 -1.99
N GLY A 328 -9.94 16.28 -3.08
CA GLY A 328 -8.95 17.36 -3.17
C GLY A 328 -7.57 16.85 -3.57
N PRO A 329 -6.74 17.69 -4.22
CA PRO A 329 -5.43 17.29 -4.73
C PRO A 329 -4.43 16.92 -3.63
N ASN A 330 -4.55 17.52 -2.45
CA ASN A 330 -3.59 17.36 -1.35
C ASN A 330 -4.10 16.39 -0.26
N ASN A 331 -4.91 15.41 -0.67
CA ASN A 331 -5.44 14.39 0.25
C ASN A 331 -4.60 13.10 0.21
N PRO A 332 -4.40 12.39 1.34
CA PRO A 332 -3.60 11.16 1.39
C PRO A 332 -3.98 10.06 0.39
N TYR A 333 -5.24 9.97 -0.04
CA TYR A 333 -5.64 8.97 -1.06
C TYR A 333 -4.99 9.20 -2.42
N SER A 334 -4.69 10.45 -2.81
CA SER A 334 -4.03 10.74 -4.09
C SER A 334 -2.65 10.07 -4.15
N VAL A 335 -1.88 10.17 -3.06
CA VAL A 335 -0.57 9.49 -2.91
C VAL A 335 -0.71 7.97 -3.02
N TYR A 336 -1.70 7.37 -2.34
CA TYR A 336 -1.87 5.91 -2.36
C TYR A 336 -2.30 5.39 -3.73
N PHE A 337 -3.22 6.08 -4.41
CA PHE A 337 -3.64 5.68 -5.76
C PHE A 337 -2.55 5.89 -6.80
N LEU A 338 -1.75 6.96 -6.70
CA LEU A 338 -0.58 7.15 -7.56
C LEU A 338 0.46 6.03 -7.35
N LEU A 339 0.72 5.60 -6.11
CA LEU A 339 1.63 4.48 -5.85
C LEU A 339 1.08 3.14 -6.37
N LEU A 340 -0.23 2.91 -6.29
CA LEU A 340 -0.86 1.75 -6.91
C LEU A 340 -0.81 1.81 -8.45
N GLU A 341 -0.97 2.99 -9.02
CA GLU A 341 -0.84 3.17 -10.47
C GLU A 341 0.59 2.93 -10.94
N ALA A 342 1.59 3.44 -10.22
CA ALA A 342 2.99 3.13 -10.49
C ALA A 342 3.26 1.62 -10.42
N TYR A 343 2.69 0.93 -9.43
CA TYR A 343 2.77 -0.54 -9.33
C TYR A 343 2.19 -1.22 -10.58
N ARG A 344 1.00 -0.81 -11.01
CA ARG A 344 0.31 -1.35 -12.19
C ARG A 344 1.13 -1.15 -13.46
N LEU A 345 1.68 0.05 -13.64
CA LEU A 345 2.51 0.38 -14.80
C LEU A 345 3.80 -0.45 -14.83
N VAL A 346 4.44 -0.69 -13.67
CA VAL A 346 5.61 -1.60 -13.60
C VAL A 346 5.21 -3.05 -13.93
N ALA A 347 4.06 -3.53 -13.43
CA ALA A 347 3.56 -4.87 -13.76
C ALA A 347 3.36 -5.05 -15.28
N GLN A 348 2.87 -3.99 -15.94
CA GLN A 348 2.68 -3.90 -17.39
C GLN A 348 3.93 -3.54 -18.19
N GLU A 349 5.09 -3.40 -17.53
CA GLU A 349 6.37 -3.04 -18.15
C GLU A 349 6.38 -1.64 -18.81
N LEU A 350 5.44 -0.77 -18.42
CA LEU A 350 5.31 0.63 -18.85
C LEU A 350 6.15 1.56 -17.95
N TYR A 351 7.46 1.38 -18.04
CA TYR A 351 8.43 1.96 -17.12
C TYR A 351 8.53 3.48 -17.13
N ASP A 352 8.49 4.11 -18.30
CA ASP A 352 8.58 5.58 -18.42
C ASP A 352 7.36 6.26 -17.78
N GLN A 353 6.18 5.66 -17.97
CA GLN A 353 4.94 6.15 -17.35
C GLN A 353 4.96 5.97 -15.82
N ALA A 354 5.51 4.83 -15.35
CA ALA A 354 5.68 4.60 -13.91
C ALA A 354 6.62 5.63 -13.27
N GLU A 355 7.64 6.10 -13.99
CA GLU A 355 8.53 7.17 -13.54
C GLU A 355 7.79 8.50 -13.44
N ASP A 356 7.01 8.88 -14.46
CA ASP A 356 6.21 10.10 -14.47
C ASP A 356 5.22 10.12 -13.29
N VAL A 357 4.50 9.01 -13.06
CA VAL A 357 3.60 8.85 -11.90
C VAL A 357 4.39 8.92 -10.58
N GLY A 358 5.57 8.33 -10.55
CA GLY A 358 6.47 8.40 -9.41
C GLY A 358 6.91 9.82 -9.05
N GLN A 359 7.20 10.66 -10.04
CA GLN A 359 7.50 12.08 -9.83
C GLN A 359 6.29 12.85 -9.29
N GLN A 360 5.07 12.48 -9.73
CA GLN A 360 3.85 13.05 -9.16
C GLN A 360 3.69 12.69 -7.68
N VAL A 361 3.99 11.46 -7.27
CA VAL A 361 3.97 11.05 -5.85
C VAL A 361 4.87 11.94 -4.99
N ILE A 362 6.10 12.19 -5.44
CA ILE A 362 7.08 13.01 -4.71
C ILE A 362 6.54 14.44 -4.55
N LYS A 363 6.10 15.05 -5.65
CA LYS A 363 5.53 16.42 -5.63
C LYS A 363 4.32 16.53 -4.69
N ARG A 364 3.44 15.53 -4.66
CA ARG A 364 2.27 15.51 -3.77
C ARG A 364 2.69 15.37 -2.31
N LEU A 365 3.65 14.50 -2.00
CA LEU A 365 4.17 14.35 -0.64
C LEU A 365 4.82 15.64 -0.12
N GLU A 366 5.57 16.35 -0.96
CA GLU A 366 6.14 17.67 -0.62
C GLU A 366 5.03 18.69 -0.34
N THR A 367 4.06 18.81 -1.25
CA THR A 367 2.94 19.75 -1.12
C THR A 367 2.13 19.49 0.17
N ILE A 368 1.84 18.21 0.47
CA ILE A 368 1.12 17.83 1.68
C ILE A 368 1.95 18.12 2.94
N LYS A 369 3.28 17.91 2.90
CA LYS A 369 4.14 18.23 4.04
C LYS A 369 4.11 19.73 4.36
N ASP A 370 4.07 20.58 3.34
CA ASP A 370 4.06 22.04 3.50
C ASP A 370 2.72 22.57 4.00
N GLU A 371 1.61 21.90 3.69
CA GLU A 371 0.25 22.35 4.03
C GLU A 371 -0.25 21.89 5.42
N ASN A 372 0.52 21.06 6.15
CA ASN A 372 0.12 20.38 7.40
C ASN A 372 -1.00 19.28 7.36
N PRO A 373 -1.43 18.68 6.23
CA PRO A 373 -2.14 17.41 6.27
C PRO A 373 -1.24 16.24 6.72
N THR A 374 -1.73 15.40 7.65
CA THR A 374 -1.01 14.21 8.11
C THR A 374 -1.22 13.03 7.16
N VAL A 375 -0.24 12.78 6.29
CA VAL A 375 -0.13 11.50 5.57
C VAL A 375 0.44 10.47 6.53
N ASP A 376 -0.24 9.34 6.65
CA ASP A 376 0.22 8.20 7.45
C ASP A 376 1.51 7.60 6.82
N PRO A 377 2.71 7.82 7.42
CA PRO A 377 3.96 7.36 6.85
C PRO A 377 3.99 5.84 6.73
N TRP A 378 3.32 5.14 7.67
CA TRP A 378 3.22 3.69 7.65
C TRP A 378 2.57 3.16 6.37
N ARG A 379 1.42 3.74 5.99
CA ARG A 379 0.70 3.33 4.79
C ARG A 379 1.49 3.64 3.52
N VAL A 380 2.18 4.78 3.48
CA VAL A 380 3.06 5.16 2.36
C VAL A 380 4.22 4.17 2.24
N GLY A 381 4.86 3.82 3.36
CA GLY A 381 5.95 2.86 3.39
C GLY A 381 5.52 1.48 2.91
N LEU A 382 4.33 1.02 3.31
CA LEU A 382 3.76 -0.23 2.80
C LEU A 382 3.46 -0.20 1.29
N ALA A 383 3.07 0.95 0.74
CA ALA A 383 2.83 1.11 -0.68
C ALA A 383 4.16 1.08 -1.47
N TYR A 384 5.17 1.83 -1.05
CA TYR A 384 6.52 1.75 -1.64
C TYR A 384 7.12 0.35 -1.57
N ARG A 385 6.93 -0.37 -0.46
CA ARG A 385 7.39 -1.75 -0.34
C ARG A 385 6.76 -2.66 -1.40
N ARG A 386 5.47 -2.49 -1.70
CA ARG A 386 4.80 -3.27 -2.76
C ARG A 386 5.35 -2.94 -4.14
N LEU A 387 5.55 -1.65 -4.43
CA LEU A 387 6.19 -1.19 -5.67
C LEU A 387 7.59 -1.81 -5.82
N GLY A 388 8.40 -1.79 -4.76
CA GLY A 388 9.74 -2.40 -4.76
C GLY A 388 9.73 -3.89 -5.07
N ARG A 389 8.78 -4.65 -4.51
CA ARG A 389 8.62 -6.08 -4.82
C ARG A 389 8.30 -6.33 -6.29
N MET A 390 7.42 -5.51 -6.88
CA MET A 390 7.07 -5.62 -8.30
C MET A 390 8.23 -5.21 -9.22
N GLN A 391 8.98 -4.18 -8.86
CA GLN A 391 10.19 -3.80 -9.59
C GLN A 391 11.26 -4.92 -9.52
N GLN A 392 11.41 -5.55 -8.36
CA GLN A 392 12.33 -6.67 -8.19
C GLN A 392 11.90 -7.90 -9.02
N SER A 393 10.62 -8.26 -9.03
CA SER A 393 10.13 -9.39 -9.86
C SER A 393 10.34 -9.15 -11.36
N LYS A 394 10.35 -7.88 -11.78
CA LYS A 394 10.70 -7.42 -13.12
C LYS A 394 12.21 -7.19 -13.33
N GLN A 395 13.05 -7.64 -12.40
CA GLN A 395 14.52 -7.52 -12.42
C GLN A 395 15.04 -6.07 -12.50
N ARG A 396 14.20 -5.09 -12.16
CA ARG A 396 14.59 -3.67 -12.06
C ARG A 396 15.17 -3.38 -10.68
N TYR A 397 16.28 -4.04 -10.38
CA TYR A 397 16.90 -4.03 -9.05
C TYR A 397 17.27 -2.64 -8.52
N ASN A 398 17.74 -1.75 -9.39
CA ASN A 398 18.06 -0.38 -9.01
C ASN A 398 16.84 0.42 -8.54
N ASP A 399 15.70 0.23 -9.19
CA ASP A 399 14.47 0.97 -8.86
C ASP A 399 13.79 0.33 -7.64
N ALA A 400 13.82 -1.00 -7.57
CA ALA A 400 13.42 -1.74 -6.39
C ALA A 400 14.18 -1.27 -5.15
N ARG A 401 15.50 -1.08 -5.24
CA ARG A 401 16.35 -0.55 -4.16
C ARG A 401 15.89 0.84 -3.70
N ILE A 402 15.54 1.73 -4.62
CA ILE A 402 15.03 3.07 -4.28
C ILE A 402 13.67 2.97 -3.57
N SER A 403 12.75 2.17 -4.10
CA SER A 403 11.43 1.96 -3.49
C SER A 403 11.55 1.35 -2.10
N PHE A 404 12.43 0.38 -1.89
CA PHE A 404 12.69 -0.22 -0.59
C PHE A 404 13.34 0.76 0.39
N ASN A 405 14.25 1.63 -0.05
CA ASN A 405 14.82 2.69 0.78
C ASN A 405 13.74 3.69 1.23
N LYS A 406 12.86 4.12 0.31
CA LYS A 406 11.72 4.98 0.65
C LYS A 406 10.76 4.28 1.63
N ALA A 407 10.47 3.00 1.40
CA ALA A 407 9.66 2.19 2.29
C ALA A 407 10.25 2.12 3.70
N LEU A 408 11.56 1.86 3.80
CA LEU A 408 12.26 1.73 5.08
C LEU A 408 12.22 3.03 5.89
N ARG A 409 12.47 4.17 5.25
CA ARG A 409 12.37 5.50 5.92
C ARG A 409 10.99 5.76 6.48
N CYS A 410 9.95 5.51 5.68
CA CYS A 410 8.56 5.71 6.07
C CYS A 410 8.10 4.75 7.19
N VAL A 411 8.60 3.51 7.17
CA VAL A 411 8.28 2.49 8.17
C VAL A 411 9.02 2.75 9.49
N ARG A 412 10.27 3.24 9.44
CA ARG A 412 11.07 3.61 10.62
C ARG A 412 10.53 4.86 11.33
N SER A 413 10.01 5.84 10.58
CA SER A 413 9.41 7.04 11.15
C SER A 413 8.01 6.83 11.72
N GLY A 414 7.36 5.70 11.40
CA GLY A 414 6.02 5.38 11.90
C GLY A 414 6.05 4.63 13.23
N GLU A 415 5.26 5.08 14.21
CA GLU A 415 5.00 4.34 15.44
C GLU A 415 4.04 3.17 15.16
N ASN A 416 4.56 2.04 14.67
CA ASN A 416 3.76 0.83 14.48
C ASN A 416 4.45 -0.39 15.10
N ARG A 417 3.69 -1.16 15.89
CA ARG A 417 4.17 -2.39 16.55
C ARG A 417 4.65 -3.46 15.56
N ASN A 418 4.16 -3.43 14.32
CA ASN A 418 4.55 -4.36 13.27
C ASN A 418 5.71 -3.85 12.40
N SER A 419 6.31 -2.70 12.76
CA SER A 419 7.39 -2.10 11.96
C SER A 419 8.56 -3.05 11.79
N ASP A 420 8.97 -3.75 12.83
CA ASP A 420 10.14 -4.61 12.79
C ASP A 420 9.99 -5.76 11.76
N SER A 421 8.83 -6.44 11.68
CA SER A 421 8.62 -7.49 10.67
C SER A 421 8.62 -6.95 9.23
N VAL A 422 8.13 -5.73 9.02
CA VAL A 422 8.14 -5.09 7.70
C VAL A 422 9.55 -4.65 7.33
N GLN A 423 10.30 -4.11 8.29
CA GLN A 423 11.71 -3.74 8.12
C GLN A 423 12.56 -4.95 7.78
N MET A 424 12.41 -6.07 8.51
CA MET A 424 13.12 -7.32 8.21
C MET A 424 12.90 -7.77 6.77
N GLN A 425 11.65 -7.76 6.29
CA GLN A 425 11.35 -8.11 4.90
C GLN A 425 12.03 -7.16 3.92
N ILE A 426 12.03 -5.86 4.20
CA ILE A 426 12.71 -4.87 3.35
C ILE A 426 14.22 -5.14 3.34
N CYS A 427 14.86 -5.39 4.49
CA CYS A 427 16.28 -5.73 4.57
C CYS A 427 16.63 -7.03 3.83
N GLN A 428 15.77 -8.05 3.89
CA GLN A 428 15.94 -9.29 3.12
C GLN A 428 15.93 -9.03 1.61
N TYR A 429 14.97 -8.22 1.13
CA TYR A 429 14.92 -7.85 -0.27
C TYR A 429 16.12 -7.02 -0.70
N GLN A 430 16.56 -6.07 0.13
CA GLN A 430 17.76 -5.28 -0.14
C GLN A 430 19.01 -6.16 -0.19
N GLU A 431 19.22 -7.06 0.77
CA GLU A 431 20.34 -8.01 0.75
C GLU A 431 20.35 -8.85 -0.54
N GLN A 432 19.19 -9.37 -0.94
CA GLN A 432 19.07 -10.13 -2.18
C GLN A 432 19.42 -9.27 -3.39
N ILE A 433 18.87 -8.07 -3.48
CA ILE A 433 19.15 -7.12 -4.57
C ILE A 433 20.64 -6.78 -4.64
N SER A 434 21.29 -6.52 -3.51
CA SER A 434 22.72 -6.21 -3.48
C SER A 434 23.56 -7.38 -3.97
N LYS A 435 23.19 -8.63 -3.64
CA LYS A 435 23.84 -9.83 -4.22
C LYS A 435 23.65 -9.93 -5.74
N GLU A 436 22.43 -9.71 -6.24
CA GLU A 436 22.13 -9.73 -7.68
C GLU A 436 22.89 -8.64 -8.44
N LEU A 437 23.17 -7.50 -7.79
CA LEU A 437 23.97 -6.40 -8.32
C LEU A 437 25.49 -6.58 -8.12
N ASN A 438 25.93 -7.68 -7.50
CA ASN A 438 27.32 -7.93 -7.08
C ASN A 438 27.90 -6.85 -6.14
N ASP A 439 27.03 -6.19 -5.38
CA ASP A 439 27.38 -5.22 -4.34
C ASP A 439 27.51 -5.93 -2.99
N PHE A 440 28.65 -6.61 -2.79
CA PHE A 440 28.87 -7.44 -1.60
C PHE A 440 28.96 -6.63 -0.31
N GLU A 441 29.44 -5.39 -0.38
CA GLU A 441 29.52 -4.50 0.80
C GLU A 441 28.12 -4.14 1.30
N ASP A 442 27.23 -3.72 0.40
CA ASP A 442 25.85 -3.41 0.72
C ASP A 442 25.09 -4.67 1.17
N ALA A 443 25.35 -5.83 0.56
CA ALA A 443 24.78 -7.11 1.00
C ALA A 443 25.18 -7.47 2.45
N VAL A 444 26.44 -7.25 2.84
CA VAL A 444 26.90 -7.47 4.22
C VAL A 444 26.24 -6.49 5.19
N LEU A 445 26.07 -5.23 4.78
CA LEU A 445 25.37 -4.22 5.57
C LEU A 445 23.91 -4.63 5.83
N TRP A 446 23.17 -4.99 4.79
CA TRP A 446 21.77 -5.41 4.94
C TRP A 446 21.61 -6.69 5.75
N ARG A 447 22.56 -7.62 5.65
CA ARG A 447 22.60 -8.80 6.50
C ARG A 447 22.78 -8.43 7.97
N ARG A 448 23.69 -7.52 8.29
CA ARG A 448 23.92 -7.07 9.68
C ARG A 448 22.67 -6.40 10.26
N GLU A 449 22.04 -5.52 9.49
CA GLU A 449 20.78 -4.87 9.87
C GLU A 449 19.66 -5.91 10.09
N LEU A 450 19.58 -6.92 9.21
CA LEU A 450 18.63 -8.03 9.36
C LEU A 450 18.89 -8.82 10.64
N GLU A 451 20.14 -9.19 10.93
CA GLU A 451 20.52 -9.91 12.15
C GLU A 451 20.20 -9.12 13.43
N GLU A 452 20.39 -7.79 13.40
CA GLU A 452 20.01 -6.92 14.52
C GLU A 452 18.49 -6.89 14.72
N LEU A 453 17.73 -6.70 13.63
CA LEU A 453 16.27 -6.74 13.67
C LEU A 453 15.77 -8.12 14.13
N GLU A 454 16.36 -9.22 13.67
CA GLU A 454 16.04 -10.57 14.12
C GLU A 454 16.28 -10.74 15.62
N ARG A 455 17.39 -10.22 16.15
CA ARG A 455 17.70 -10.25 17.58
C ARG A 455 16.73 -9.41 18.39
N LYS A 456 16.36 -8.23 17.89
CA LYS A 456 15.36 -7.35 18.50
C LYS A 456 13.98 -8.00 18.52
N VAL A 457 13.56 -8.59 17.40
CA VAL A 457 12.31 -9.34 17.28
C VAL A 457 12.33 -10.54 18.20
N ALA A 458 13.39 -11.36 18.23
CA ALA A 458 13.51 -12.49 19.15
C ALA A 458 13.40 -12.05 20.63
N THR A 459 14.01 -10.93 20.99
CA THR A 459 13.89 -10.36 22.34
C THR A 459 12.46 -9.90 22.63
N GLN A 460 11.80 -9.28 21.65
CA GLN A 460 10.42 -8.84 21.77
C GLN A 460 9.45 -10.03 21.82
N GLU A 461 9.68 -11.06 21.03
CA GLU A 461 8.95 -12.33 21.04
C GLU A 461 9.10 -13.04 22.38
N GLU A 462 10.29 -13.03 23.00
CA GLU A 462 10.50 -13.59 24.33
C GLU A 462 9.76 -12.77 25.40
N ARG A 463 9.77 -11.43 25.29
CA ARG A 463 8.97 -10.56 26.17
C ARG A 463 7.47 -10.79 25.98
N ASP A 464 7.02 -10.92 24.75
CA ASP A 464 5.63 -11.21 24.40
C ASP A 464 5.25 -12.60 24.89
N ARG A 465 6.11 -13.61 24.74
CA ARG A 465 5.94 -14.93 25.34
C ARG A 465 5.79 -14.82 26.86
N MET A 466 6.66 -14.10 27.55
CA MET A 466 6.55 -13.91 29.01
C MET A 466 5.29 -13.12 29.41
N ARG A 467 4.87 -12.13 28.62
CA ARG A 467 3.63 -11.37 28.85
C ARG A 467 2.41 -12.27 28.67
N LEU A 468 2.37 -13.02 27.56
CA LEU A 468 1.27 -13.91 27.21
C LEU A 468 1.16 -15.08 28.18
N ASP A 469 2.27 -15.63 28.65
CA ASP A 469 2.25 -16.69 29.67
C ASP A 469 1.67 -16.17 31.00
N ARG A 470 1.93 -14.90 31.37
CA ARG A 470 1.30 -14.25 32.53
C ARG A 470 -0.20 -14.01 32.31
N GLU A 471 -0.58 -13.47 31.17
CA GLU A 471 -1.98 -13.20 30.81
C GLU A 471 -2.80 -14.51 30.73
N TYR A 472 -2.21 -15.58 30.20
CA TYR A 472 -2.82 -16.91 30.14
C TYR A 472 -3.06 -17.48 31.54
N ARG A 473 -2.05 -17.41 32.43
CA ARG A 473 -2.19 -17.84 33.83
C ARG A 473 -3.22 -17.01 34.60
N ALA A 474 -3.30 -15.70 34.35
CA ALA A 474 -4.27 -14.82 34.99
C ALA A 474 -5.70 -15.09 34.52
N SER A 475 -5.90 -15.43 33.24
CA SER A 475 -7.23 -15.72 32.66
C SER A 475 -7.76 -17.12 32.95
N HIS A 476 -6.90 -18.06 33.38
CA HIS A 476 -7.29 -19.43 33.76
C HIS A 476 -7.16 -19.68 35.28
N GLY A 477 -6.83 -18.63 36.04
CA GLY A 477 -6.56 -18.71 37.48
C GLY A 477 -7.77 -18.49 38.39
N ASP A 478 -8.83 -17.82 37.93
CA ASP A 478 -10.04 -17.58 38.74
C ASP A 478 -11.25 -17.28 37.83
N GLY A 479 -12.37 -17.99 38.04
CA GLY A 479 -13.71 -17.51 37.67
C GLY A 479 -14.33 -18.04 36.37
N ASP A 480 -15.23 -19.00 36.55
CA ASP A 480 -16.27 -19.41 35.61
C ASP A 480 -17.10 -18.20 35.14
N GLY A 481 -16.95 -17.79 33.87
CA GLY A 481 -17.55 -16.53 33.39
C GLY A 481 -17.38 -16.19 31.90
N GLY A 482 -18.09 -16.88 31.01
CA GLY A 482 -19.01 -16.16 30.12
C GLY A 482 -18.70 -15.91 28.62
N ALA A 483 -17.59 -16.36 28.03
CA ALA A 483 -17.39 -16.30 26.56
C ALA A 483 -16.98 -17.68 25.99
N PRO A 484 -17.31 -18.01 24.72
CA PRO A 484 -16.85 -19.26 24.11
C PRO A 484 -15.31 -19.30 24.15
N THR A 485 -14.75 -20.25 24.90
CA THR A 485 -13.31 -20.37 25.06
C THR A 485 -12.69 -20.87 23.76
N PHE A 486 -11.79 -20.08 23.19
CA PHE A 486 -11.07 -20.45 21.97
C PHE A 486 -9.98 -21.46 22.31
N VAL A 487 -10.33 -22.75 22.27
CA VAL A 487 -9.39 -23.86 22.51
C VAL A 487 -8.88 -24.38 21.17
N LEU A 488 -7.66 -24.00 20.80
CA LEU A 488 -6.94 -24.67 19.73
C LEU A 488 -6.23 -25.89 20.33
N SER A 489 -6.83 -27.07 20.18
CA SER A 489 -6.20 -28.33 20.56
C SER A 489 -4.93 -28.56 19.74
N HIS A 490 -3.82 -28.79 20.44
CA HIS A 490 -2.53 -29.09 19.85
C HIS A 490 -2.53 -30.55 19.37
N SER A 491 -3.18 -30.82 18.23
CA SER A 491 -3.10 -32.12 17.58
C SER A 491 -1.82 -32.15 16.75
N VAL A 492 -0.71 -32.56 17.34
CA VAL A 492 0.46 -33.05 16.61
C VAL A 492 0.06 -34.39 15.99
N ASN A 493 -0.55 -34.35 14.81
CA ASN A 493 -0.60 -35.52 13.94
C ASN A 493 0.43 -35.29 12.84
N GLY A 494 1.52 -36.04 12.91
CA GLY A 494 2.48 -36.14 11.84
C GLY A 494 1.84 -36.75 10.59
N ALA A 495 2.20 -36.18 9.45
CA ALA A 495 2.29 -36.84 8.16
C ALA A 495 3.47 -36.21 7.42
#